data_AF-A0A2P4NXX8-F1
#
_entry.id   AF-A0A2P4NXX8-F1
#
_cell.length_a   1.000
_cell.length_b   1.000
_cell.length_c   1.000
_cell.angle_alpha   90.00
_cell.angle_beta   90.00
_cell.angle_gamma   90.00
#
_symmetry.space_group_name_H-M   'P 1'
#
loop_
_entity.id
_entity.type
_entity.pdbx_description
1 polymer ?
#
loop_
_entity_poly.entity_id
_entity_poly.type
_entity_poly.pdbx_seq_one_letter_code
_entity_poly.pdbx_strand_id
1 'polypeptide(L)'
;MASTSGNAEARSQVLLTTSTQETKELVLAKDRLLAKGLDLAKDRLLALPQEESEKYTGSRELVLRENVSLDAYLKYRERDPDLSVLIYLDNGTIKAYELPTFPHSRVSATIKVSMGAWNRADLVYGDDVTLILGANSSKEPDSWVRPKYRIRPGPGAPAANNLGAAYPTMIIEVGHSQSLLDLHRKVALYFSPRTTIQIVLLVKIFKPKGNNTITLIVAKYVRTSQTPLIPKQVISFGTATPHQSTINYITNTMGVPQNCFIGFGRRDPVTGNNYPACNMANIGLYLMNIPANELFDGDSTVRPFTQAINQGFNLDLYEIQEAIHLRIANQRLRHIIQEATQLTIEKQELENNISIADN
;
A
#
# COMPACT_ATOMS: atom_id res chain seq x y z
N MET A 1 -40.27 39.41 -52.06
CA MET A 1 -39.34 38.29 -51.87
C MET A 1 -39.05 38.18 -50.39
N ALA A 2 -39.65 37.21 -49.71
CA ALA A 2 -39.45 36.97 -48.29
C ALA A 2 -39.33 35.47 -48.04
N SER A 3 -38.65 35.13 -46.94
CA SER A 3 -38.49 33.81 -46.32
C SER A 3 -37.41 32.88 -46.87
N THR A 4 -36.24 32.87 -46.21
CA THR A 4 -35.54 31.67 -45.69
C THR A 4 -34.35 32.11 -44.81
N SER A 5 -34.54 32.36 -43.51
CA SER A 5 -33.39 32.56 -42.59
C SER A 5 -33.61 32.02 -41.16
N GLY A 6 -34.84 31.67 -40.75
CA GLY A 6 -35.12 31.22 -39.38
C GLY A 6 -34.83 29.75 -39.05
N ASN A 7 -34.54 28.89 -40.03
CA ASN A 7 -34.52 27.43 -39.82
C ASN A 7 -33.11 26.81 -39.65
N ALA A 8 -32.04 27.58 -39.89
CA ALA A 8 -30.66 27.10 -39.76
C ALA A 8 -30.07 27.33 -38.35
N GLU A 9 -30.37 28.47 -37.72
CA GLU A 9 -29.88 28.79 -36.36
C GLU A 9 -30.53 27.93 -35.28
N ALA A 10 -31.83 27.66 -35.38
CA ALA A 10 -32.53 26.78 -34.44
C ALA A 10 -32.00 25.33 -34.49
N ARG A 11 -31.62 24.83 -35.67
CA ARG A 11 -31.01 23.50 -35.83
C ARG A 11 -29.58 23.45 -35.28
N SER A 12 -28.79 24.52 -35.45
CA SER A 12 -27.42 24.57 -34.92
C SER A 12 -27.37 24.65 -33.40
N GLN A 13 -28.31 25.36 -32.76
CA GLN A 13 -28.39 25.44 -31.30
C GLN A 13 -28.91 24.14 -30.68
N VAL A 14 -29.92 23.51 -31.29
CA VAL A 14 -30.46 22.21 -30.82
C VAL A 14 -29.38 21.12 -30.89
N LEU A 15 -28.58 21.06 -31.97
CA LEU A 15 -27.51 20.06 -32.14
C LEU A 15 -26.36 20.22 -31.12
N LEU A 16 -26.01 21.46 -30.75
CA LEU A 16 -25.00 21.74 -29.73
C LEU A 16 -25.50 21.37 -28.32
N THR A 17 -26.78 21.62 -28.03
CA THR A 17 -27.36 21.29 -26.72
C THR A 17 -27.53 19.79 -26.50
N THR A 18 -27.96 19.01 -27.51
CA THR A 18 -28.05 17.55 -27.40
C THR A 18 -26.68 16.89 -27.29
N SER A 19 -25.68 17.34 -28.07
CA SER A 19 -24.31 16.83 -27.98
C SER A 19 -23.68 17.03 -26.60
N THR A 20 -23.94 18.18 -25.97
CA THR A 20 -23.40 18.54 -24.64
C THR A 20 -24.14 17.80 -23.50
N GLN A 21 -25.43 17.50 -23.69
CA GLN A 21 -26.24 16.79 -22.71
C GLN A 21 -25.99 15.27 -22.76
N GLU A 22 -25.87 14.69 -23.95
CA GLU A 22 -25.47 13.29 -24.14
C GLU A 22 -24.07 13.01 -23.60
N THR A 23 -23.12 13.95 -23.76
CA THR A 23 -21.78 13.81 -23.15
C THR A 23 -21.83 13.88 -21.64
N LYS A 24 -22.64 14.77 -21.05
CA LYS A 24 -22.82 14.85 -19.58
C LYS A 24 -23.48 13.60 -19.02
N GLU A 25 -24.53 13.09 -19.66
CA GLU A 25 -25.21 11.86 -19.23
C GLU A 25 -24.30 10.62 -19.38
N LEU A 26 -23.51 10.55 -20.45
CA LEU A 26 -22.53 9.48 -20.65
C LEU A 26 -21.42 9.52 -19.59
N VAL A 27 -20.96 10.72 -19.20
CA VAL A 27 -19.99 10.91 -18.11
C VAL A 27 -20.61 10.47 -16.77
N LEU A 28 -21.83 10.92 -16.45
CA LEU A 28 -22.52 10.54 -15.22
C LEU A 28 -22.79 9.04 -15.12
N ALA A 29 -23.16 8.40 -16.24
CA ALA A 29 -23.39 6.95 -16.30
C ALA A 29 -22.08 6.17 -16.08
N LYS A 30 -20.97 6.64 -16.67
CA LYS A 30 -19.63 6.07 -16.46
C LYS A 30 -19.16 6.23 -15.01
N ASP A 31 -19.48 7.35 -14.37
CA ASP A 31 -19.14 7.60 -12.96
C ASP A 31 -19.94 6.68 -12.03
N ARG A 32 -21.24 6.48 -12.28
CA ARG A 32 -22.08 5.54 -11.52
C ARG A 32 -21.62 4.09 -11.67
N LEU A 33 -21.16 3.70 -12.86
CA LEU A 33 -20.61 2.36 -13.13
C LEU A 33 -19.31 2.13 -12.33
N LEU A 34 -18.43 3.13 -12.26
CA LEU A 34 -17.22 3.07 -11.44
C LEU A 34 -17.55 2.98 -9.94
N ALA A 35 -18.48 3.78 -9.43
CA ALA A 35 -18.89 3.73 -8.03
C ALA A 35 -19.41 2.34 -7.62
N LYS A 36 -20.32 1.75 -8.41
CA LYS A 36 -20.77 0.36 -8.18
C LYS A 36 -19.65 -0.65 -8.26
N GLY A 37 -18.68 -0.44 -9.17
CA GLY A 37 -17.49 -1.26 -9.29
C GLY A 37 -16.61 -1.21 -8.04
N LEU A 38 -16.49 -0.04 -7.41
CA LEU A 38 -15.72 0.15 -6.17
C LEU A 38 -16.38 -0.55 -4.98
N ASP A 39 -17.70 -0.44 -4.82
CA ASP A 39 -18.43 -1.14 -3.76
C ASP A 39 -18.30 -2.66 -3.90
N LEU A 40 -18.51 -3.18 -5.12
CA LEU A 40 -18.30 -4.60 -5.39
C LEU A 40 -16.84 -5.02 -5.15
N ALA A 41 -15.88 -4.18 -5.52
CA ALA A 41 -14.48 -4.45 -5.28
C ALA A 41 -14.13 -4.49 -3.80
N LYS A 42 -14.71 -3.60 -3.00
CA LYS A 42 -14.58 -3.60 -1.54
C LYS A 42 -15.08 -4.91 -0.95
N ASP A 43 -16.29 -5.33 -1.31
CA ASP A 43 -16.89 -6.57 -0.81
C ASP A 43 -16.07 -7.79 -1.21
N ARG A 44 -15.57 -7.82 -2.44
CA ARG A 44 -14.70 -8.89 -2.93
C ARG A 44 -13.38 -8.92 -2.18
N LEU A 45 -12.69 -7.77 -2.01
CA LEU A 45 -11.43 -7.69 -1.27
C LEU A 45 -11.60 -8.11 0.20
N LEU A 46 -12.74 -7.78 0.82
CA LEU A 46 -13.09 -8.22 2.17
C LEU A 46 -13.33 -9.74 2.24
N ALA A 47 -13.92 -10.32 1.19
CA ALA A 47 -14.22 -11.75 1.13
C ALA A 47 -13.00 -12.61 0.74
N LEU A 48 -11.90 -12.02 0.24
CA LEU A 48 -10.72 -12.77 -0.14
C LEU A 48 -10.08 -13.47 1.09
N PRO A 49 -9.71 -14.76 0.97
CA PRO A 49 -8.97 -15.44 2.01
C PRO A 49 -7.66 -14.69 2.28
N GLN A 50 -7.48 -14.12 3.46
CA GLN A 50 -6.24 -13.39 3.78
C GLN A 50 -5.05 -14.33 4.04
N GLU A 51 -5.30 -15.61 4.24
CA GLU A 51 -4.24 -16.64 4.25
C GLU A 51 -3.85 -17.01 2.82
N GLU A 52 -2.55 -17.00 2.54
CA GLU A 52 -2.00 -17.57 1.31
C GLU A 52 -2.00 -19.10 1.44
N SER A 53 -3.16 -19.72 1.21
CA SER A 53 -3.26 -21.18 1.16
C SER A 53 -2.38 -21.74 0.03
N GLU A 54 -1.98 -23.01 0.15
CA GLU A 54 -1.21 -23.71 -0.89
C GLU A 54 -1.85 -23.68 -2.28
N LYS A 55 -3.16 -23.39 -2.35
CA LYS A 55 -3.95 -23.39 -3.60
C LYS A 55 -4.09 -22.03 -4.27
N TYR A 56 -3.89 -20.91 -3.58
CA TYR A 56 -4.17 -19.58 -4.17
C TYR A 56 -2.90 -18.77 -4.42
N THR A 57 -2.40 -18.86 -5.64
CA THR A 57 -1.27 -18.08 -6.19
C THR A 57 -1.73 -17.01 -7.17
N GLY A 58 -3.04 -16.72 -7.21
CA GLY A 58 -3.63 -15.75 -8.13
C GLY A 58 -3.44 -14.31 -7.67
N SER A 59 -3.53 -13.38 -8.63
CA SER A 59 -3.63 -11.96 -8.32
C SER A 59 -4.95 -11.69 -7.59
N ARG A 60 -4.89 -10.85 -6.55
CA ARG A 60 -6.05 -10.34 -5.82
C ARG A 60 -6.55 -9.00 -6.35
N GLU A 61 -5.90 -8.47 -7.38
CA GLU A 61 -6.30 -7.23 -8.02
C GLU A 61 -7.58 -7.43 -8.83
N LEU A 62 -8.51 -6.49 -8.70
CA LEU A 62 -9.79 -6.53 -9.37
C LEU A 62 -9.80 -5.50 -10.48
N VAL A 63 -9.96 -5.95 -11.73
CA VAL A 63 -10.14 -5.07 -12.88
C VAL A 63 -11.49 -4.36 -12.75
N LEU A 64 -11.46 -3.04 -12.64
CA LEU A 64 -12.66 -2.19 -12.60
C LEU A 64 -13.04 -1.72 -13.99
N ARG A 65 -12.04 -1.37 -14.81
CA ARG A 65 -12.25 -0.79 -16.13
C ARG A 65 -11.01 -0.93 -17.00
N GLU A 66 -11.22 -1.15 -18.29
CA GLU A 66 -10.17 -1.22 -19.30
C GLU A 66 -10.25 -0.03 -20.28
N ASN A 67 -9.22 0.13 -21.10
CA ASN A 67 -9.13 1.15 -22.14
C ASN A 67 -9.29 2.59 -21.62
N VAL A 68 -8.73 2.86 -20.43
CA VAL A 68 -8.72 4.18 -19.81
C VAL A 68 -7.41 4.90 -20.13
N SER A 69 -7.47 6.11 -20.66
CA SER A 69 -6.27 6.93 -20.86
C SER A 69 -5.72 7.45 -19.53
N LEU A 70 -4.42 7.73 -19.48
CA LEU A 70 -3.79 8.36 -18.32
C LEU A 70 -4.52 9.66 -17.91
N ASP A 71 -4.79 10.56 -18.85
CA ASP A 71 -5.49 11.83 -18.59
C ASP A 71 -6.88 11.63 -17.97
N ALA A 72 -7.65 10.66 -18.48
CA ALA A 72 -8.97 10.35 -17.93
C ALA A 72 -8.89 9.82 -16.49
N TYR A 73 -7.89 8.97 -16.21
CA TYR A 73 -7.66 8.45 -14.87
C TYR A 73 -7.22 9.55 -13.88
N LEU A 74 -6.30 10.43 -14.29
CA LEU A 74 -5.82 11.51 -13.43
C LEU A 74 -6.96 12.49 -13.08
N LYS A 75 -7.78 12.88 -14.07
CA LYS A 75 -8.97 13.72 -13.84
C LYS A 75 -9.98 13.07 -12.88
N TYR A 76 -10.17 11.76 -13.00
CA TYR A 76 -11.01 11.01 -12.07
C TYR A 76 -10.46 11.07 -10.64
N ARG A 77 -9.15 10.83 -10.46
CA ARG A 77 -8.50 10.89 -9.13
C ARG A 77 -8.53 12.28 -8.51
N GLU A 78 -8.35 13.33 -9.31
CA GLU A 78 -8.45 14.71 -8.84
C GLU A 78 -9.86 15.08 -8.35
N ARG A 79 -10.89 14.51 -8.98
CA ARG A 79 -12.29 14.76 -8.61
C ARG A 79 -12.74 13.95 -7.40
N ASP A 80 -12.31 12.70 -7.32
CA ASP A 80 -12.75 11.71 -6.32
C ASP A 80 -11.53 11.18 -5.54
N PRO A 81 -10.92 11.99 -4.65
CA PRO A 81 -9.69 11.61 -3.94
C PRO A 81 -9.95 10.49 -2.91
N ASP A 82 -11.08 10.55 -2.21
CA ASP A 82 -11.44 9.65 -1.10
C ASP A 82 -12.19 8.42 -1.61
N LEU A 83 -11.45 7.32 -1.84
CA LEU A 83 -12.03 6.06 -2.31
C LEU A 83 -12.12 5.04 -1.18
N SER A 84 -13.18 4.22 -1.23
CA SER A 84 -13.39 3.11 -0.30
C SER A 84 -12.41 1.94 -0.51
N VAL A 85 -11.73 1.92 -1.65
CA VAL A 85 -10.68 0.97 -2.04
C VAL A 85 -9.55 1.73 -2.74
N LEU A 86 -8.31 1.28 -2.56
CA LEU A 86 -7.17 1.82 -3.28
C LEU A 86 -7.17 1.28 -4.71
N ILE A 87 -7.01 2.18 -5.68
CA ILE A 87 -6.97 1.85 -7.11
C ILE A 87 -5.71 2.40 -7.77
N TYR A 88 -5.35 1.84 -8.91
CA TYR A 88 -4.29 2.37 -9.76
C TYR A 88 -4.55 2.07 -11.22
N LEU A 89 -3.86 2.80 -12.11
CA LEU A 89 -3.90 2.58 -13.55
C LEU A 89 -2.66 1.78 -13.98
N ASP A 90 -2.88 0.71 -14.72
CA ASP A 90 -1.83 -0.14 -15.27
C ASP A 90 -2.11 -0.44 -16.74
N ASN A 91 -1.30 0.14 -17.62
CA ASN A 91 -1.41 -0.01 -19.07
C ASN A 91 -2.85 0.17 -19.59
N GLY A 92 -3.52 1.21 -19.11
CA GLY A 92 -4.90 1.54 -19.49
C GLY A 92 -5.98 0.77 -18.74
N THR A 93 -5.63 -0.05 -17.75
CA THR A 93 -6.57 -0.80 -16.92
C THR A 93 -6.61 -0.23 -15.51
N ILE A 94 -7.78 0.19 -15.02
CA ILE A 94 -7.98 0.55 -13.62
C ILE A 94 -8.18 -0.72 -12.82
N LYS A 95 -7.37 -0.90 -11.78
CA LYS A 95 -7.42 -2.03 -10.86
C LYS A 95 -7.61 -1.57 -9.43
N ALA A 96 -8.51 -2.20 -8.69
CA ALA A 96 -8.57 -2.11 -7.22
C ALA A 96 -7.65 -3.15 -6.60
N TYR A 97 -6.92 -2.80 -5.55
CA TYR A 97 -5.85 -3.68 -5.03
C TYR A 97 -5.76 -3.79 -3.50
N GLU A 98 -6.23 -2.81 -2.73
CA GLU A 98 -6.09 -2.81 -1.28
C GLU A 98 -7.24 -2.06 -0.61
N LEU A 99 -7.51 -2.42 0.64
CA LEU A 99 -8.43 -1.72 1.52
C LEU A 99 -7.64 -0.81 2.47
N PRO A 100 -8.01 0.47 2.62
CA PRO A 100 -7.38 1.39 3.56
C PRO A 100 -7.80 1.04 5.00
N THR A 101 -7.28 -0.07 5.51
CA THR A 101 -7.57 -0.59 6.84
C THR A 101 -6.66 0.04 7.89
N PHE A 102 -7.06 0.00 9.15
CA PHE A 102 -6.22 0.53 10.24
C PHE A 102 -4.81 -0.10 10.29
N PRO A 103 -4.61 -1.43 10.23
CA PRO A 103 -3.26 -2.01 10.22
C PRO A 103 -2.42 -1.51 9.04
N HIS A 104 -3.04 -1.37 7.86
CA HIS A 104 -2.40 -0.84 6.65
C HIS A 104 -1.87 0.58 6.87
N SER A 105 -2.75 1.51 7.23
CA SER A 105 -2.37 2.92 7.43
C SER A 105 -1.39 3.09 8.60
N ARG A 106 -1.54 2.30 9.67
CA ARG A 106 -0.68 2.41 10.85
C ARG A 106 0.74 1.96 10.58
N VAL A 107 0.94 0.86 9.84
CA VAL A 107 2.29 0.41 9.45
C VAL A 107 2.99 1.47 8.59
N SER A 108 2.30 1.99 7.57
CA SER A 108 2.88 3.03 6.71
C SER A 108 3.26 4.28 7.52
N ALA A 109 2.35 4.73 8.39
CA ALA A 109 2.59 5.88 9.26
C ALA A 109 3.76 5.67 10.24
N THR A 110 3.88 4.48 10.85
CA THR A 110 4.98 4.16 11.76
C THR A 110 6.33 4.27 11.04
N ILE A 111 6.48 3.66 9.86
CA ILE A 111 7.73 3.73 9.09
C ILE A 111 8.08 5.18 8.78
N LYS A 112 7.11 5.96 8.27
CA LYS A 112 7.29 7.36 7.93
C LYS A 112 7.69 8.22 9.14
N VAL A 113 7.05 8.02 10.30
CA VAL A 113 7.36 8.76 11.53
C VAL A 113 8.76 8.42 12.03
N SER A 114 9.14 7.14 12.06
CA SER A 114 10.48 6.73 12.50
C SER A 114 11.57 7.29 11.57
N MET A 115 11.33 7.31 10.25
CA MET A 115 12.26 7.97 9.30
C MET A 115 12.31 9.49 9.50
N GLY A 116 11.16 10.14 9.70
CA GLY A 116 11.10 11.58 9.96
C GLY A 116 11.81 11.98 11.26
N ALA A 117 11.73 11.15 12.29
CA ALA A 117 12.49 11.32 13.53
C ALA A 117 14.00 11.19 13.29
N TRP A 118 14.41 10.27 12.42
CA TRP A 118 15.81 10.09 12.04
C TRP A 118 16.36 11.26 11.21
N ASN A 119 15.66 11.70 10.16
CA ASN A 119 16.10 12.83 9.34
C ASN A 119 14.95 13.62 8.71
N ARG A 120 14.40 14.58 9.44
CA ARG A 120 13.50 15.62 8.89
C ARG A 120 14.22 16.83 8.28
N ALA A 121 15.54 16.94 8.46
CA ALA A 121 16.31 18.08 8.02
C ALA A 121 16.54 18.06 6.51
N ASP A 122 16.79 16.88 5.95
CA ASP A 122 17.24 16.71 4.55
C ASP A 122 16.26 15.91 3.69
N LEU A 123 15.31 15.20 4.31
CA LEU A 123 14.29 14.42 3.61
C LEU A 123 12.90 15.05 3.75
N VAL A 124 12.08 14.83 2.74
CA VAL A 124 10.64 15.07 2.74
C VAL A 124 9.91 13.75 2.61
N TYR A 125 8.74 13.72 3.23
CA TYR A 125 7.90 12.56 3.39
C TYR A 125 6.49 12.94 2.96
N GLY A 126 5.76 12.01 2.39
CA GLY A 126 4.35 12.23 2.10
C GLY A 126 3.64 10.95 1.74
N ASP A 127 2.35 11.13 1.51
CA ASP A 127 1.39 10.13 1.05
C ASP A 127 0.72 10.68 -0.22
N ASP A 128 -0.25 9.94 -0.77
CA ASP A 128 -1.26 10.41 -1.73
C ASP A 128 -0.71 11.16 -2.97
N VAL A 129 0.53 10.88 -3.37
CA VAL A 129 1.11 11.45 -4.58
C VAL A 129 0.83 10.53 -5.76
N THR A 130 0.06 11.01 -6.73
CA THR A 130 -0.18 10.26 -7.96
C THR A 130 1.09 10.26 -8.82
N LEU A 131 1.77 9.12 -8.87
CA LEU A 131 2.97 8.92 -9.67
C LEU A 131 2.61 8.45 -11.07
N ILE A 132 3.17 9.06 -12.11
CA ILE A 132 3.07 8.61 -13.50
C ILE A 132 4.20 7.61 -13.74
N LEU A 133 3.88 6.32 -13.82
CA LEU A 133 4.85 5.23 -13.91
C LEU A 133 5.06 4.71 -15.34
N GLY A 134 4.21 5.13 -16.29
CA GLY A 134 4.28 4.75 -17.70
C GLY A 134 3.44 5.68 -18.57
N ALA A 135 3.36 5.38 -19.87
CA ALA A 135 2.53 6.15 -20.81
C ALA A 135 1.03 6.10 -20.42
N ASN A 136 0.56 4.94 -19.96
CA ASN A 136 -0.80 4.71 -19.46
C ASN A 136 -0.78 3.96 -18.12
N SER A 137 0.18 4.30 -17.25
CA SER A 137 0.26 3.72 -15.91
C SER A 137 0.50 4.80 -14.87
N SER A 138 -0.26 4.74 -13.79
CA SER A 138 -0.15 5.67 -12.69
C SER A 138 -0.62 5.05 -11.38
N LYS A 139 0.01 5.45 -10.27
CA LYS A 139 -0.24 4.86 -8.96
C LYS A 139 0.11 5.83 -7.84
N GLU A 140 -0.68 5.78 -6.78
CA GLU A 140 -0.33 6.37 -5.48
C GLU A 140 0.34 5.30 -4.60
N PRO A 141 1.58 5.54 -4.12
CA PRO A 141 2.19 4.69 -3.10
C PRO A 141 1.57 4.99 -1.73
N ASP A 142 1.65 4.04 -0.79
CA ASP A 142 1.10 4.25 0.55
C ASP A 142 1.89 5.31 1.33
N SER A 143 3.21 5.37 1.13
CA SER A 143 4.05 6.50 1.53
C SER A 143 5.29 6.58 0.64
N TRP A 144 5.91 7.76 0.60
CA TRP A 144 7.13 8.00 -0.16
C TRP A 144 8.13 8.87 0.61
N VAL A 145 9.40 8.74 0.24
CA VAL A 145 10.51 9.54 0.78
C VAL A 145 11.32 10.11 -0.36
N ARG A 146 11.70 11.38 -0.25
CA ARG A 146 12.53 12.07 -1.24
C ARG A 146 13.49 13.04 -0.56
N PRO A 147 14.71 13.24 -1.09
CA PRO A 147 15.58 14.34 -0.66
C PRO A 147 14.96 15.70 -0.95
N LYS A 148 15.16 16.66 -0.05
CA LYS A 148 14.62 18.02 -0.18
C LYS A 148 15.17 18.75 -1.39
N TYR A 149 16.45 18.58 -1.69
CA TYR A 149 17.14 19.34 -2.73
C TYR A 149 17.35 18.54 -4.02
N ARG A 150 16.58 17.44 -4.19
CA ARG A 150 16.58 16.70 -5.44
C ARG A 150 16.10 17.59 -6.59
N ILE A 151 16.94 17.74 -7.61
CA ILE A 151 16.69 18.61 -8.77
C ILE A 151 15.46 18.11 -9.53
N ARG A 152 14.55 19.04 -9.90
CA ARG A 152 13.40 18.71 -10.75
C ARG A 152 13.88 18.28 -12.14
N PRO A 153 13.24 17.28 -12.77
CA PRO A 153 13.54 16.92 -14.14
C PRO A 153 13.39 18.12 -15.09
N GLY A 154 14.35 18.29 -16.00
CA GLY A 154 14.28 19.31 -17.04
C GLY A 154 13.15 19.03 -18.05
N PRO A 155 12.84 20.00 -18.93
CA PRO A 155 11.86 19.81 -20.00
C PRO A 155 12.16 18.56 -20.84
N GLY A 156 11.11 17.76 -21.11
CA GLY A 156 11.23 16.52 -21.88
C GLY A 156 11.75 15.30 -21.10
N ALA A 157 12.29 15.48 -19.88
CA ALA A 157 12.63 14.36 -19.01
C ALA A 157 11.38 13.81 -18.29
N PRO A 158 11.33 12.50 -17.99
CA PRO A 158 10.23 11.94 -17.22
C PRO A 158 10.09 12.59 -15.84
N ALA A 159 8.89 13.09 -15.55
CA ALA A 159 8.52 13.63 -14.25
C ALA A 159 7.57 12.69 -13.51
N ALA A 160 7.62 12.77 -12.18
CA ALA A 160 6.79 11.97 -11.29
C ALA A 160 5.31 12.26 -11.44
N ASN A 161 4.93 13.51 -11.73
CA ASN A 161 3.54 13.94 -11.83
C ASN A 161 3.41 15.15 -12.76
N ASN A 162 2.17 15.62 -12.96
CA ASN A 162 1.83 16.77 -13.81
C ASN A 162 2.46 18.10 -13.33
N LEU A 163 2.99 18.16 -12.11
CA LEU A 163 3.66 19.34 -11.56
C LEU A 163 5.17 19.36 -11.86
N GLY A 164 5.69 18.39 -12.61
CA GLY A 164 7.10 18.30 -12.96
C GLY A 164 7.99 17.89 -11.77
N ALA A 165 7.44 17.21 -10.76
CA ALA A 165 8.22 16.81 -9.61
C ALA A 165 9.23 15.70 -9.95
N ALA A 166 10.37 15.67 -9.26
CA ALA A 166 11.27 14.52 -9.28
C ALA A 166 10.61 13.33 -8.57
N TYR A 167 10.85 12.12 -9.07
CA TYR A 167 10.41 10.89 -8.40
C TYR A 167 11.00 10.82 -6.99
N PRO A 168 10.25 10.25 -6.02
CA PRO A 168 10.82 9.89 -4.73
C PRO A 168 11.97 8.89 -4.91
N THR A 169 12.90 8.85 -3.96
CA THR A 169 13.98 7.85 -3.96
C THR A 169 13.54 6.55 -3.32
N MET A 170 12.55 6.60 -2.42
CA MET A 170 12.00 5.44 -1.76
C MET A 170 10.48 5.43 -1.80
N ILE A 171 9.92 4.25 -2.06
CA ILE A 171 8.49 3.95 -1.99
C ILE A 171 8.26 2.93 -0.87
N ILE A 172 7.19 3.14 -0.11
CA ILE A 172 6.69 2.22 0.90
C ILE A 172 5.32 1.72 0.44
N GLU A 173 5.14 0.41 0.41
CA GLU A 173 3.88 -0.27 0.12
C GLU A 173 3.57 -1.26 1.23
N VAL A 174 2.33 -1.24 1.69
CA VAL A 174 1.81 -2.12 2.71
C VAL A 174 0.67 -2.91 2.10
N GLY A 175 0.71 -4.24 2.18
CA GLY A 175 -0.39 -5.09 1.77
C GLY A 175 -1.01 -5.78 2.97
N HIS A 176 -2.28 -5.49 3.23
CA HIS A 176 -3.08 -6.20 4.22
C HIS A 176 -4.04 -7.17 3.53
N SER A 177 -4.86 -6.68 2.61
CA SER A 177 -5.76 -7.48 1.78
C SER A 177 -5.06 -8.01 0.53
N GLN A 178 -4.11 -7.22 0.02
CA GLN A 178 -3.32 -7.56 -1.16
C GLN A 178 -2.42 -8.79 -0.93
N SER A 179 -2.21 -9.61 -1.96
CA SER A 179 -1.29 -10.75 -1.89
C SER A 179 0.18 -10.31 -1.91
N LEU A 180 1.10 -11.15 -1.42
CA LEU A 180 2.53 -10.90 -1.57
C LEU A 180 2.96 -10.89 -3.05
N LEU A 181 2.26 -11.64 -3.90
CA LEU A 181 2.48 -11.65 -5.35
C LEU A 181 2.22 -10.29 -5.99
N ASP A 182 1.07 -9.68 -5.69
CA ASP A 182 0.71 -8.40 -6.28
C ASP A 182 1.63 -7.29 -5.77
N LEU A 183 1.98 -7.30 -4.48
CA LEU A 183 3.00 -6.41 -3.92
C LEU A 183 4.34 -6.54 -4.66
N HIS A 184 4.81 -7.77 -4.89
CA HIS A 184 6.06 -8.03 -5.59
C HIS A 184 6.03 -7.53 -7.05
N ARG A 185 4.93 -7.76 -7.77
CA ARG A 185 4.77 -7.33 -9.17
C ARG A 185 4.86 -5.81 -9.34
N LYS A 186 4.39 -5.03 -8.37
CA LYS A 186 4.50 -3.56 -8.39
C LYS A 186 5.93 -3.05 -8.50
N VAL A 187 6.92 -3.80 -8.01
CA VAL A 187 8.32 -3.39 -8.05
C VAL A 187 8.78 -3.14 -9.49
N ALA A 188 8.31 -3.92 -10.46
CA ALA A 188 8.64 -3.71 -11.87
C ALA A 188 8.14 -2.35 -12.40
N LEU A 189 6.99 -1.88 -11.92
CA LEU A 189 6.47 -0.55 -12.26
C LEU A 189 7.35 0.55 -11.67
N TYR A 190 7.68 0.41 -10.37
CA TYR A 190 8.52 1.37 -9.66
C TYR A 190 9.97 1.39 -10.13
N PHE A 191 10.51 0.28 -10.61
CA PHE A 191 11.87 0.15 -11.14
C PHE A 191 11.96 0.21 -12.66
N SER A 192 10.88 0.61 -13.34
CA SER A 192 10.92 0.83 -14.78
C SER A 192 11.99 1.87 -15.17
N PRO A 193 12.48 1.85 -16.43
CA PRO A 193 13.43 2.84 -16.92
C PRO A 193 12.92 4.29 -16.89
N ARG A 194 11.61 4.48 -16.76
CA ARG A 194 10.99 5.82 -16.69
C ARG A 194 11.28 6.52 -15.36
N THR A 195 11.39 5.77 -14.27
CA THR A 195 11.48 6.33 -12.92
C THR A 195 12.92 6.32 -12.42
N THR A 196 13.19 7.10 -11.36
CA THR A 196 14.49 7.12 -10.68
C THR A 196 14.40 6.64 -9.23
N ILE A 197 13.34 5.90 -8.89
CA ILE A 197 13.10 5.37 -7.53
C ILE A 197 14.18 4.34 -7.22
N GLN A 198 14.93 4.50 -6.13
CA GLN A 198 16.06 3.63 -5.79
C GLN A 198 15.68 2.49 -4.86
N ILE A 199 14.69 2.69 -3.98
CA ILE A 199 14.28 1.73 -2.96
C ILE A 199 12.78 1.49 -3.05
N VAL A 200 12.37 0.23 -2.97
CA VAL A 200 10.97 -0.14 -2.71
C VAL A 200 10.96 -1.01 -1.45
N LEU A 201 10.20 -0.59 -0.44
CA LEU A 201 9.98 -1.33 0.79
C LEU A 201 8.55 -1.88 0.78
N LEU A 202 8.42 -3.19 0.78
CA LEU A 202 7.13 -3.86 0.86
C LEU A 202 6.94 -4.41 2.27
N VAL A 203 5.76 -4.21 2.87
CA VAL A 203 5.35 -4.86 4.12
C VAL A 203 4.07 -5.63 3.88
N LYS A 204 4.12 -6.96 4.02
CA LYS A 204 2.96 -7.82 3.98
C LYS A 204 2.48 -8.12 5.40
N ILE A 205 1.23 -7.76 5.66
CA ILE A 205 0.49 -8.09 6.88
C ILE A 205 -0.39 -9.30 6.59
N PHE A 206 -0.19 -10.38 7.34
CA PHE A 206 -1.04 -11.56 7.29
C PHE A 206 -2.14 -11.47 8.34
N LYS A 207 -3.25 -12.16 8.11
CA LYS A 207 -4.33 -12.25 9.10
C LYS A 207 -3.80 -12.84 10.41
N PRO A 208 -4.22 -12.32 11.58
CA PRO A 208 -3.91 -12.95 12.85
C PRO A 208 -4.41 -14.41 12.89
N LYS A 209 -3.58 -15.31 13.41
CA LYS A 209 -3.94 -16.71 13.67
C LYS A 209 -4.85 -16.81 14.90
N GLY A 210 -5.48 -17.96 15.14
CA GLY A 210 -6.48 -18.15 16.22
C GLY A 210 -6.01 -17.79 17.64
N ASN A 211 -4.71 -17.79 17.89
CA ASN A 211 -4.09 -17.35 19.15
C ASN A 211 -3.69 -15.84 19.16
N ASN A 212 -4.18 -15.05 18.20
CA ASN A 212 -3.79 -13.66 17.94
C ASN A 212 -2.32 -13.42 17.61
N THR A 213 -1.58 -14.48 17.28
CA THR A 213 -0.24 -14.30 16.73
C THR A 213 -0.34 -13.83 15.28
N ILE A 214 0.61 -13.01 14.85
CA ILE A 214 0.63 -12.43 13.51
C ILE A 214 1.94 -12.76 12.81
N THR A 215 1.86 -13.04 11.51
CA THR A 215 3.04 -13.08 10.64
C THR A 215 3.11 -11.75 9.89
N LEU A 216 4.32 -11.20 9.83
CA LEU A 216 4.65 -10.02 9.05
C LEU A 216 5.87 -10.34 8.19
N ILE A 217 5.90 -9.81 6.97
CA ILE A 217 7.06 -9.93 6.09
C ILE A 217 7.41 -8.56 5.57
N VAL A 218 8.67 -8.16 5.71
CA VAL A 218 9.22 -6.98 5.05
C VAL A 218 10.20 -7.43 3.96
N ALA A 219 10.11 -6.80 2.80
CA ALA A 219 11.01 -7.05 1.68
C ALA A 219 11.57 -5.72 1.15
N LYS A 220 12.89 -5.59 1.13
CA LYS A 220 13.60 -4.40 0.63
C LYS A 220 14.20 -4.69 -0.74
N TYR A 221 13.80 -3.89 -1.72
CA TYR A 221 14.35 -3.89 -3.07
C TYR A 221 15.23 -2.67 -3.26
N VAL A 222 16.31 -2.84 -4.00
CA VAL A 222 17.29 -1.78 -4.25
C VAL A 222 17.65 -1.80 -5.74
N ARG A 223 17.42 -0.68 -6.43
CA ARG A 223 17.62 -0.56 -7.89
C ARG A 223 19.06 -0.83 -8.31
N THR A 224 20.03 -0.40 -7.52
CA THR A 224 21.47 -0.58 -7.79
C THR A 224 21.95 -2.01 -7.56
N SER A 225 21.08 -2.91 -7.10
CA SER A 225 21.41 -4.33 -6.98
C SER A 225 21.60 -4.98 -8.35
N GLN A 226 22.42 -6.03 -8.43
CA GLN A 226 22.60 -6.84 -9.65
C GLN A 226 21.29 -7.47 -10.14
N THR A 227 20.35 -7.74 -9.21
CA THR A 227 19.04 -8.31 -9.48
C THR A 227 17.94 -7.44 -8.86
N PRO A 228 17.63 -6.26 -9.43
CA PRO A 228 16.81 -5.24 -8.77
C PRO A 228 15.35 -5.66 -8.55
N LEU A 229 14.84 -6.63 -9.31
CA LEU A 229 13.51 -7.20 -9.15
C LEU A 229 13.47 -8.36 -8.13
N ILE A 230 14.61 -8.75 -7.57
CA ILE A 230 14.69 -9.71 -6.44
C ILE A 230 14.97 -8.88 -5.18
N PRO A 231 14.22 -9.08 -4.08
CA PRO A 231 14.53 -8.37 -2.85
C PRO A 231 15.97 -8.62 -2.40
N LYS A 232 16.66 -7.56 -2.04
CA LYS A 232 18.02 -7.65 -1.47
C LYS A 232 18.01 -8.28 -0.08
N GLN A 233 16.91 -8.11 0.65
CA GLN A 233 16.70 -8.66 1.97
C GLN A 233 15.20 -8.85 2.23
N VAL A 234 14.84 -9.99 2.81
CA VAL A 234 13.51 -10.30 3.31
C VAL A 234 13.64 -10.71 4.77
N ILE A 235 12.81 -10.13 5.64
CA ILE A 235 12.75 -10.48 7.05
C ILE A 235 11.32 -10.87 7.40
N SER A 236 11.11 -12.11 7.85
CA SER A 236 9.87 -12.47 8.54
C SER A 236 9.96 -12.06 10.00
N PHE A 237 8.91 -11.42 10.50
CA PHE A 237 8.80 -10.98 11.89
C PHE A 237 7.35 -11.11 12.34
N GLY A 238 7.03 -10.66 13.55
CA GLY A 238 5.77 -11.01 14.19
C GLY A 238 5.95 -12.07 15.28
N THR A 239 4.81 -12.60 15.70
CA THR A 239 4.68 -13.62 16.75
C THR A 239 4.30 -15.00 16.18
N ALA A 240 4.15 -15.11 14.86
CA ALA A 240 3.82 -16.36 14.18
C ALA A 240 4.75 -16.67 13.00
N THR A 241 5.07 -17.95 12.82
CA THR A 241 5.85 -18.45 11.68
C THR A 241 5.10 -18.23 10.36
N PRO A 242 5.80 -17.83 9.28
CA PRO A 242 5.21 -17.83 7.94
C PRO A 242 4.76 -19.24 7.52
N HIS A 243 3.70 -19.31 6.72
CA HIS A 243 3.26 -20.58 6.15
C HIS A 243 4.28 -21.10 5.11
N GLN A 244 4.33 -22.42 4.91
CA GLN A 244 5.29 -23.03 3.99
C GLN A 244 5.10 -22.57 2.53
N SER A 245 3.85 -22.32 2.12
CA SER A 245 3.52 -21.73 0.81
C SER A 245 4.16 -20.35 0.62
N THR A 246 4.05 -19.45 1.61
CA THR A 246 4.68 -18.13 1.59
C THR A 246 6.20 -18.24 1.56
N ILE A 247 6.78 -19.17 2.32
CA ILE A 247 8.22 -19.45 2.27
C ILE A 247 8.64 -19.87 0.85
N ASN A 248 7.94 -20.86 0.27
CA ASN A 248 8.22 -21.37 -1.07
C ASN A 248 8.03 -20.28 -2.13
N TYR A 249 7.04 -19.40 -1.97
CA TYR A 249 6.83 -18.28 -2.87
C TYR A 249 8.03 -17.32 -2.84
N ILE A 250 8.51 -16.94 -1.65
CA ILE A 250 9.66 -16.05 -1.49
C ILE A 250 10.94 -16.67 -2.07
N THR A 251 11.20 -17.95 -1.78
CA THR A 251 12.44 -18.59 -2.25
C THR A 251 12.39 -18.95 -3.73
N ASN A 252 11.28 -19.51 -4.20
CA ASN A 252 11.21 -20.14 -5.52
C ASN A 252 10.61 -19.22 -6.58
N THR A 253 9.66 -18.34 -6.21
CA THR A 253 8.98 -17.46 -7.16
C THR A 253 9.60 -16.07 -7.18
N MET A 254 9.83 -15.46 -6.01
CA MET A 254 10.55 -14.18 -5.93
C MET A 254 12.07 -14.34 -6.11
N GLY A 255 12.57 -15.58 -6.06
CA GLY A 255 13.98 -15.91 -6.30
C GLY A 255 14.93 -15.44 -5.19
N VAL A 256 14.43 -15.24 -3.96
CA VAL A 256 15.23 -14.74 -2.85
C VAL A 256 16.20 -15.81 -2.37
N PRO A 257 17.52 -15.57 -2.37
CA PRO A 257 18.50 -16.49 -1.81
C PRO A 257 18.21 -16.79 -0.33
N GLN A 258 18.46 -18.03 0.12
CA GLN A 258 18.16 -18.43 1.51
C GLN A 258 18.82 -17.54 2.56
N ASN A 259 20.07 -17.12 2.34
CA ASN A 259 20.81 -16.22 3.23
C ASN A 259 20.27 -14.78 3.24
N CYS A 260 19.42 -14.42 2.28
CA CYS A 260 18.74 -13.13 2.22
C CYS A 260 17.32 -13.17 2.79
N PHE A 261 16.80 -14.35 3.18
CA PHE A 261 15.49 -14.52 3.80
C PHE A 261 15.61 -15.08 5.24
N ILE A 262 15.64 -14.15 6.19
CA ILE A 262 15.91 -14.39 7.61
C ILE A 262 14.70 -14.05 8.49
N GLY A 263 14.81 -14.24 9.80
CA GLY A 263 13.81 -13.82 10.78
C GLY A 263 12.91 -14.94 11.30
N PHE A 264 11.87 -14.59 12.05
CA PHE A 264 11.08 -15.51 12.84
C PHE A 264 10.46 -16.62 11.98
N GLY A 265 10.55 -17.87 12.46
CA GLY A 265 10.12 -19.06 11.71
C GLY A 265 11.05 -19.50 10.59
N ARG A 266 12.26 -18.91 10.51
CA ARG A 266 13.35 -19.36 9.64
C ARG A 266 14.48 -19.96 10.50
N ARG A 267 15.28 -20.82 9.87
CA ARG A 267 16.48 -21.41 10.45
C ARG A 267 17.70 -20.65 9.92
N ASP A 268 18.59 -20.26 10.81
CA ASP A 268 19.86 -19.65 10.45
C ASP A 268 20.76 -20.69 9.74
N PRO A 269 21.15 -20.45 8.48
CA PRO A 269 21.98 -21.39 7.74
C PRO A 269 23.41 -21.52 8.30
N VAL A 270 23.88 -20.54 9.10
CA VAL A 270 25.22 -20.55 9.68
C VAL A 270 25.25 -21.34 10.99
N THR A 271 24.34 -21.03 11.90
CA THR A 271 24.32 -21.66 13.24
C THR A 271 23.44 -22.90 13.31
N GLY A 272 22.52 -23.09 12.36
CA GLY A 272 21.52 -24.15 12.40
C GLY A 272 20.45 -23.96 13.48
N ASN A 273 20.41 -22.81 14.16
CA ASN A 273 19.38 -22.49 15.16
C ASN A 273 18.20 -21.77 14.51
N ASN A 274 17.04 -21.83 15.16
CA ASN A 274 15.91 -20.99 14.77
C ASN A 274 16.19 -19.53 15.15
N TYR A 275 15.81 -18.60 14.29
CA TYR A 275 15.87 -17.18 14.65
C TYR A 275 14.91 -16.89 15.83
N PRO A 276 15.31 -16.04 16.79
CA PRO A 276 14.47 -15.67 17.93
C PRO A 276 13.25 -14.86 17.47
N ALA A 277 12.21 -14.75 18.29
CA ALA A 277 11.06 -13.90 17.98
C ALA A 277 11.41 -12.40 18.00
N CYS A 278 10.65 -11.59 17.26
CA CYS A 278 10.74 -10.12 17.31
C CYS A 278 9.93 -9.61 18.52
N ASN A 279 10.48 -9.71 19.72
CA ASN A 279 9.75 -9.48 20.98
C ASN A 279 10.22 -8.26 21.78
N MET A 280 11.23 -7.54 21.30
CA MET A 280 11.65 -6.26 21.87
C MET A 280 12.31 -5.38 20.80
N ALA A 281 12.33 -4.08 21.07
CA ALA A 281 13.02 -3.10 20.23
C ALA A 281 14.54 -3.35 20.21
N ASN A 282 15.18 -2.90 19.13
CA ASN A 282 16.63 -2.89 18.93
C ASN A 282 17.30 -4.27 18.87
N ILE A 283 16.56 -5.34 18.59
CA ILE A 283 17.17 -6.63 18.24
C ILE A 283 17.83 -6.48 16.86
N GLY A 284 19.16 -6.60 16.79
CA GLY A 284 19.93 -6.38 15.55
C GLY A 284 19.43 -7.16 14.33
N LEU A 285 18.92 -8.39 14.53
CA LEU A 285 18.30 -9.20 13.47
C LEU A 285 17.09 -8.53 12.81
N TYR A 286 16.33 -7.76 13.59
CA TYR A 286 15.09 -7.10 13.20
C TYR A 286 15.27 -5.60 12.92
N LEU A 287 16.53 -5.17 12.73
CA LEU A 287 16.86 -3.84 12.22
C LEU A 287 17.11 -3.93 10.71
N MET A 288 16.17 -3.44 9.91
CA MET A 288 16.34 -3.36 8.47
C MET A 288 17.01 -2.04 8.09
N ASN A 289 18.28 -2.09 7.69
CA ASN A 289 18.99 -0.90 7.23
C ASN A 289 18.48 -0.43 5.86
N ILE A 290 18.15 0.85 5.77
CA ILE A 290 17.83 1.59 4.55
C ILE A 290 19.06 2.46 4.22
N PRO A 291 19.77 2.15 3.12
CA PRO A 291 21.08 2.76 2.86
C PRO A 291 20.95 4.21 2.41
N ALA A 292 21.81 5.07 2.95
CA ALA A 292 21.78 6.51 2.66
C ALA A 292 22.16 6.85 1.22
N ASN A 293 23.05 6.10 0.59
CA ASN A 293 23.47 6.38 -0.79
C ASN A 293 22.30 6.38 -1.76
N GLU A 294 21.40 5.40 -1.64
CA GLU A 294 20.20 5.27 -2.44
C GLU A 294 19.09 6.21 -1.98
N LEU A 295 18.95 6.42 -0.67
CA LEU A 295 17.92 7.31 -0.12
C LEU A 295 18.15 8.78 -0.50
N PHE A 296 19.41 9.21 -0.56
CA PHE A 296 19.86 10.55 -0.98
C PHE A 296 20.41 10.59 -2.41
N ASP A 297 20.02 9.64 -3.25
CA ASP A 297 20.32 9.71 -4.68
C ASP A 297 19.83 11.06 -5.26
N GLY A 298 20.58 11.62 -6.21
CA GLY A 298 20.22 12.88 -6.88
C GLY A 298 20.24 14.15 -6.01
N ASP A 299 20.71 14.07 -4.76
CA ASP A 299 20.92 15.23 -3.88
C ASP A 299 22.42 15.41 -3.58
N SER A 300 23.01 16.46 -4.15
CA SER A 300 24.43 16.77 -3.95
C SER A 300 24.69 17.62 -2.71
N THR A 301 23.68 18.27 -2.12
CA THR A 301 23.89 19.24 -1.03
C THR A 301 24.21 18.55 0.30
N VAL A 302 23.81 17.29 0.42
CA VAL A 302 24.06 16.44 1.59
C VAL A 302 25.38 15.68 1.52
N ARG A 303 26.16 15.84 0.43
CA ARG A 303 27.42 15.13 0.22
C ARG A 303 28.65 16.02 0.51
N PRO A 304 29.70 15.49 1.16
CA PRO A 304 29.81 14.14 1.71
C PRO A 304 28.89 13.94 2.93
N PHE A 305 28.39 12.71 3.12
CA PHE A 305 27.54 12.42 4.27
C PHE A 305 28.30 12.60 5.58
N THR A 306 27.59 13.07 6.61
CA THR A 306 28.07 12.94 7.99
C THR A 306 28.19 11.47 8.36
N GLN A 307 29.00 11.14 9.37
CA GLN A 307 29.14 9.76 9.84
C GLN A 307 27.79 9.12 10.21
N ALA A 308 26.89 9.89 10.84
CA ALA A 308 25.56 9.43 11.21
C ALA A 308 24.68 9.14 9.98
N ILE A 309 24.68 10.01 8.97
CA ILE A 309 23.92 9.77 7.73
C ILE A 309 24.49 8.57 6.97
N ASN A 310 25.82 8.43 6.92
CA ASN A 310 26.48 7.38 6.17
C ASN A 310 26.13 5.96 6.65
N GLN A 311 25.67 5.80 7.91
CA GLN A 311 25.19 4.53 8.44
C GLN A 311 23.80 4.13 7.90
N GLY A 312 23.07 5.05 7.28
CA GLY A 312 21.70 4.83 6.85
C GLY A 312 20.69 4.85 8.00
N PHE A 313 19.45 4.51 7.68
CA PHE A 313 18.36 4.42 8.65
C PHE A 313 18.11 2.97 9.02
N ASN A 314 18.14 2.63 10.31
CA ASN A 314 17.76 1.29 10.77
C ASN A 314 16.27 1.30 11.14
N LEU A 315 15.45 0.68 10.30
CA LEU A 315 14.04 0.47 10.58
C LEU A 315 13.87 -0.69 11.58
N ASP A 316 13.39 -0.38 12.77
CA ASP A 316 13.06 -1.38 13.78
C ASP A 316 11.71 -2.04 13.50
N LEU A 317 11.74 -3.31 13.13
CA LEU A 317 10.53 -4.06 12.78
C LEU A 317 9.66 -4.38 14.01
N TYR A 318 10.21 -4.28 15.23
CA TYR A 318 9.42 -4.39 16.45
C TYR A 318 8.43 -3.23 16.57
N GLU A 319 8.81 -2.00 16.23
CA GLU A 319 7.90 -0.84 16.25
C GLU A 319 6.72 -1.02 15.29
N ILE A 320 6.97 -1.64 14.13
CA ILE A 320 5.94 -1.97 13.14
C ILE A 320 4.97 -3.01 13.71
N GLN A 321 5.50 -4.06 14.33
CA GLN A 321 4.70 -5.11 14.96
C GLN A 321 3.81 -4.55 16.08
N GLU A 322 4.38 -3.74 16.97
CA GLU A 322 3.65 -3.18 18.12
C GLU A 322 2.54 -2.23 17.69
N ALA A 323 2.75 -1.48 16.62
CA ALA A 323 1.72 -0.65 15.99
C ALA A 323 0.46 -1.44 15.61
N ILE A 324 0.59 -2.74 15.31
CA ILE A 324 -0.53 -3.63 14.98
C ILE A 324 -1.09 -4.29 16.24
N HIS A 325 -0.23 -4.80 17.14
CA HIS A 325 -0.66 -5.52 18.35
C HIS A 325 -1.49 -4.68 19.32
N LEU A 326 -1.16 -3.39 19.50
CA LEU A 326 -1.94 -2.48 20.36
C LEU A 326 -3.43 -2.47 19.98
N ARG A 327 -3.77 -2.71 18.71
CA ARG A 327 -5.17 -2.77 18.27
C ARG A 327 -5.81 -4.13 18.53
N ILE A 328 -5.09 -5.22 18.29
CA ILE A 328 -5.59 -6.58 18.52
C ILE A 328 -5.99 -6.75 20.00
N ALA A 329 -5.16 -6.23 20.92
CA ALA A 329 -5.47 -6.21 22.35
C ALA A 329 -6.70 -5.33 22.66
N ASN A 330 -6.76 -4.12 22.10
CA ASN A 330 -7.88 -3.19 22.30
C ASN A 330 -9.20 -3.67 21.68
N GLN A 331 -9.18 -4.41 20.57
CA GLN A 331 -10.39 -5.01 19.97
C GLN A 331 -10.93 -6.15 20.83
N ARG A 332 -10.05 -7.03 21.33
CA ARG A 332 -10.45 -8.06 22.31
C ARG A 332 -11.04 -7.44 23.57
N LEU A 333 -10.41 -6.40 24.12
CA LEU A 333 -10.91 -5.73 25.30
C LEU A 333 -12.32 -5.15 25.07
N ARG A 334 -12.57 -4.53 23.90
CA ARG A 334 -13.92 -4.04 23.54
C ARG A 334 -14.95 -5.15 23.42
N HIS A 335 -14.58 -6.29 22.82
CA HIS A 335 -15.49 -7.44 22.72
C HIS A 335 -15.86 -7.99 24.09
N ILE A 336 -14.86 -8.19 24.97
CA ILE A 336 -15.06 -8.67 26.35
C ILE A 336 -15.96 -7.69 27.12
N ILE A 337 -15.75 -6.38 26.98
CA ILE A 337 -16.61 -5.36 27.60
C ILE A 337 -18.04 -5.45 27.07
N GLN A 338 -18.25 -5.66 25.78
CA GLN A 338 -19.58 -5.82 25.19
C GLN A 338 -20.29 -7.09 25.69
N GLU A 339 -19.59 -8.23 25.72
CA GLU A 339 -20.12 -9.49 26.27
C GLU A 339 -20.47 -9.35 27.76
N ALA A 340 -19.58 -8.75 28.56
CA ALA A 340 -19.84 -8.50 29.98
C ALA A 340 -21.04 -7.56 30.20
N THR A 341 -21.21 -6.55 29.33
CA THR A 341 -22.34 -5.63 29.38
C THR A 341 -23.65 -6.36 29.07
N GLN A 342 -23.65 -7.21 28.03
CA GLN A 342 -24.80 -8.01 27.64
C GLN A 342 -25.24 -8.97 28.75
N LEU A 343 -24.28 -9.68 29.36
CA LEU A 343 -24.55 -10.57 30.51
C LEU A 343 -25.10 -9.80 31.73
N THR A 344 -24.67 -8.55 31.93
CA THR A 344 -25.19 -7.71 33.01
C THR A 344 -26.65 -7.33 32.77
N ILE A 345 -27.01 -7.00 31.53
CA ILE A 345 -28.39 -6.70 31.14
C ILE A 345 -29.28 -7.93 31.33
N GLU A 346 -28.86 -9.09 30.83
CA GLU A 346 -29.61 -10.36 30.96
C GLU A 346 -29.84 -10.74 32.43
N LYS A 347 -28.84 -10.54 33.29
CA LYS A 347 -28.96 -10.75 34.73
C LYS A 347 -30.02 -9.81 35.35
N GLN A 348 -30.00 -8.52 35.00
CA GLN A 348 -30.95 -7.54 35.51
C GLN A 348 -32.40 -7.86 35.09
N GLU A 349 -32.59 -8.33 33.85
CA GLU A 349 -33.89 -8.76 33.35
C GLU A 349 -34.41 -10.00 34.09
N LEU A 350 -33.55 -10.98 34.38
CA LEU A 350 -33.90 -12.15 35.18
C LEU A 350 -34.31 -11.77 36.61
N GLU A 351 -33.56 -10.91 37.27
CA GLU A 351 -33.88 -10.44 38.63
C GLU A 351 -35.22 -9.69 38.69
N ASN A 352 -35.50 -8.85 37.69
CA ASN A 352 -36.79 -8.14 37.59
C ASN A 352 -37.96 -9.12 37.36
N ASN A 353 -37.77 -10.16 36.54
CA ASN A 353 -38.82 -11.14 36.27
C ASN A 353 -39.14 -12.02 37.48
N ILE A 354 -38.13 -12.36 38.30
CA ILE A 354 -38.34 -13.10 39.56
C ILE A 354 -39.12 -12.23 40.56
N SER A 355 -38.77 -10.95 40.70
CA SER A 355 -39.47 -10.02 41.59
C SER A 355 -40.94 -9.76 41.22
N ILE A 356 -41.33 -10.00 39.96
CA ILE A 356 -42.73 -9.89 39.50
C ILE A 356 -43.49 -11.18 39.79
N ALA A 357 -42.82 -12.35 39.82
CA ALA A 357 -43.46 -13.62 40.10
C ALA A 357 -43.75 -13.86 41.60
N ASP A 358 -43.04 -13.14 42.48
CA ASP A 358 -43.19 -13.23 43.94
C ASP A 358 -44.21 -12.21 44.53
N ASN A 359 -44.82 -11.36 43.68
CA ASN A 359 -45.94 -10.47 44.02
C ASN A 359 -47.23 -10.96 43.37
#